data_AF-A0A7X8F1J3-F1
#
_entry.id   AF-A0A7X8F1J3-F1
#
_cell.length_a   1.000
_cell.length_b   1.000
_cell.length_c   1.000
_cell.angle_alpha   90.00
_cell.angle_beta   90.00
_cell.angle_gamma   90.00
#
_symmetry.space_group_name_H-M   'P 1'
#
loop_
_entity.id
_entity.type
_entity.pdbx_description
1 polymer ?
#
loop_
_entity_poly.entity_id
_entity_poly.type
_entity_poly.pdbx_seq_one_letter_code
_entity_poly.pdbx_strand_id
1 'polypeptide(L)'
;MKKNVKLLCILFFIMPYILFGQSNLYEIKYYGSVSGTSDFFKLIDTCYARFNRVFHFDDDGPGFKYPVSLFSDIDEYKEYVSEKTGTAEPKTETVFLRYSAISRSEVVAVVSPENKNTFIRQLFTQYIYSFIATPPTWLVNGFSLYFEQYPDLYESPWLETAKILYLNENKRIPAKLMLEATKDTYTSDVFLPQAWLFVTFLVEDPYNRYSRFLYDSLKVAIKDDFTNEDPFISYYKKWIDDEKFQKDYDSFVKNLHSVKEDLSAGINAYSEKRIDEAQVLFKRVLDVHLENYTAAYYMALCAYSQKNYAEADLWYKKALNYGADPALVNWGLGASAYADKRYDEGKVYLLKAKQLDEASYGKKVDELIQQAP
;
A
#
# COMPACT_ATOMS: atom_id res chain seq x y z
N MET A 1 22.69 -52.36 -50.34
CA MET A 1 23.38 -53.11 -49.27
C MET A 1 23.30 -52.31 -47.98
N LYS A 2 23.06 -53.04 -46.88
CA LYS A 2 22.74 -52.63 -45.51
C LYS A 2 23.58 -51.48 -44.91
N LYS A 3 23.00 -50.91 -43.84
CA LYS A 3 23.58 -50.28 -42.63
C LYS A 3 23.37 -48.76 -42.59
N ASN A 4 22.90 -48.11 -41.53
CA ASN A 4 22.51 -48.56 -40.20
C ASN A 4 21.60 -47.48 -39.60
N VAL A 5 20.52 -47.90 -38.97
CA VAL A 5 19.83 -47.14 -37.93
C VAL A 5 20.84 -46.87 -36.82
N LYS A 6 21.09 -45.59 -36.50
CA LYS A 6 21.61 -45.20 -35.20
C LYS A 6 20.54 -44.37 -34.52
N LEU A 7 19.87 -45.05 -33.59
CA LEU A 7 19.11 -44.49 -32.49
C LEU A 7 20.00 -43.45 -31.79
N LEU A 8 19.73 -42.17 -31.97
CA LEU A 8 20.29 -41.13 -31.12
C LEU A 8 19.32 -40.97 -29.96
N CYS A 9 19.72 -41.44 -28.79
CA CYS A 9 19.00 -41.22 -27.53
C CYS A 9 18.72 -39.72 -27.41
N ILE A 10 17.43 -39.36 -27.42
CA ILE A 10 16.97 -38.05 -26.97
C ILE A 10 17.20 -38.04 -25.46
N LEU A 11 18.36 -37.56 -25.05
CA LEU A 11 18.52 -36.97 -23.73
C LEU A 11 17.68 -35.69 -23.78
N PHE A 12 16.50 -35.73 -23.15
CA PHE A 12 15.80 -34.52 -22.74
C PHE A 12 16.70 -33.83 -21.71
N PHE A 13 17.66 -33.02 -22.17
CA PHE A 13 18.09 -31.89 -21.37
C PHE A 13 16.87 -30.98 -21.31
N ILE A 14 16.19 -30.98 -20.17
CA ILE A 14 15.28 -29.91 -19.80
C ILE A 14 16.18 -28.67 -19.68
N MET A 15 16.40 -27.97 -20.78
CA MET A 15 17.01 -26.65 -20.74
C MET A 15 16.01 -25.77 -19.99
N PRO A 16 16.39 -25.19 -18.82
CA PRO A 16 15.56 -24.18 -18.22
C PRO A 16 15.38 -23.07 -19.25
N TYR A 17 14.13 -22.77 -19.62
CA TYR A 17 13.85 -21.68 -20.53
C TYR A 17 14.21 -20.38 -19.81
N ILE A 18 15.21 -19.67 -20.32
CA ILE A 18 15.56 -18.33 -19.85
C ILE A 18 14.86 -17.34 -20.76
N LEU A 19 13.96 -16.53 -20.19
CA LEU A 19 13.37 -15.38 -20.85
C LEU A 19 14.14 -14.12 -20.48
N PHE A 20 14.37 -13.27 -21.48
CA PHE A 20 15.04 -11.99 -21.30
C PHE A 20 14.02 -10.85 -21.46
N GLY A 21 14.08 -9.91 -20.54
CA GLY A 21 13.29 -8.69 -20.53
C GLY A 21 14.15 -7.47 -20.29
N GLN A 22 13.62 -6.30 -20.61
CA GLN A 22 14.24 -5.04 -20.24
C GLN A 22 13.18 -4.01 -19.86
N SER A 23 13.52 -3.21 -18.85
CA SER A 23 12.83 -2.00 -18.43
C SER A 23 13.74 -0.78 -18.66
N ASN A 24 13.37 0.41 -18.17
CA ASN A 24 14.20 1.60 -18.22
C ASN A 24 15.51 1.39 -17.46
N LEU A 25 15.43 1.01 -16.18
CA LEU A 25 16.59 0.81 -15.30
C LEU A 25 17.09 -0.64 -15.23
N TYR A 26 16.28 -1.61 -15.66
CA TYR A 26 16.51 -3.03 -15.35
C TYR A 26 16.68 -3.92 -16.58
N GLU A 27 17.58 -4.90 -16.48
CA GLU A 27 17.67 -6.07 -17.35
C GLU A 27 17.13 -7.29 -16.59
N ILE A 28 16.11 -7.94 -17.13
CA ILE A 28 15.35 -8.98 -16.44
C ILE A 28 15.72 -10.34 -17.03
N LYS A 29 16.09 -11.28 -16.17
CA LYS A 29 16.28 -12.70 -16.51
C LYS A 29 15.26 -13.51 -15.75
N TYR A 30 14.47 -14.28 -16.47
CA TYR A 30 13.48 -15.16 -15.87
C TYR A 30 13.82 -16.63 -16.14
N TYR A 31 13.93 -17.41 -15.08
CA TYR A 31 14.26 -18.82 -15.05
C TYR A 31 12.98 -19.61 -14.71
N GLY A 32 12.34 -20.22 -15.71
CA GLY A 32 11.10 -20.97 -15.45
C GLY A 32 10.11 -21.09 -16.61
N SER A 33 8.90 -21.56 -16.28
CA SER A 33 7.78 -21.66 -17.24
C SER A 33 7.15 -20.29 -17.51
N VAL A 34 6.70 -20.01 -18.74
CA VAL A 34 6.23 -18.67 -19.18
C VAL A 34 4.96 -18.18 -18.43
N SER A 35 4.25 -19.07 -17.74
CA SER A 35 3.03 -18.76 -16.99
C SER A 35 3.28 -17.75 -15.85
N GLY A 36 2.55 -16.63 -15.81
CA GLY A 36 2.62 -15.62 -14.74
C GLY A 36 3.75 -14.58 -14.87
N THR A 37 4.61 -14.69 -15.88
CA THR A 37 5.75 -13.79 -16.11
C THR A 37 5.36 -12.35 -16.44
N SER A 38 4.28 -12.18 -17.20
CA SER A 38 3.85 -10.86 -17.70
C SER A 38 3.48 -9.89 -16.59
N ASP A 39 2.98 -10.38 -15.46
CA ASP A 39 2.57 -9.55 -14.33
C ASP A 39 3.78 -9.00 -13.56
N PHE A 40 4.86 -9.78 -13.42
CA PHE A 40 6.09 -9.31 -12.79
C PHE A 40 6.85 -8.30 -13.65
N PHE A 41 6.85 -8.47 -14.96
CA PHE A 41 7.45 -7.49 -15.87
C PHE A 41 6.73 -6.15 -15.79
N LYS A 42 5.39 -6.16 -15.85
CA LYS A 42 4.57 -4.96 -15.63
C LYS A 42 4.78 -4.37 -14.24
N LEU A 43 4.96 -5.19 -13.21
CA LEU A 43 5.22 -4.73 -11.86
C LEU A 43 6.55 -3.97 -11.77
N ILE A 44 7.61 -4.44 -12.43
CA ILE A 44 8.93 -3.75 -12.45
C ILE A 44 8.80 -2.36 -13.10
N ASP A 45 8.16 -2.27 -14.27
CA ASP A 45 7.94 -0.99 -14.94
C ASP A 45 7.08 -0.04 -14.10
N THR A 46 6.03 -0.59 -13.49
CA THR A 46 5.14 0.15 -12.58
C THR A 46 5.90 0.67 -11.36
N CYS A 47 6.78 -0.15 -10.78
CA CYS A 47 7.61 0.24 -9.64
C CYS A 47 8.58 1.36 -10.04
N TYR A 48 9.30 1.22 -11.16
CA TYR A 48 10.18 2.29 -11.64
C TYR A 48 9.43 3.62 -11.80
N ALA A 49 8.26 3.60 -12.47
CA ALA A 49 7.46 4.80 -12.65
C ALA A 49 6.99 5.42 -11.32
N ARG A 50 6.60 4.58 -10.34
CA ARG A 50 6.20 5.02 -9.00
C ARG A 50 7.37 5.62 -8.21
N PHE A 51 8.52 4.96 -8.23
CA PHE A 51 9.72 5.45 -7.56
C PHE A 51 10.13 6.79 -8.18
N ASN A 52 10.22 6.86 -9.51
CA ASN A 52 10.67 8.07 -10.17
C ASN A 52 9.68 9.23 -10.06
N ARG A 53 8.38 8.95 -9.91
CA ARG A 53 7.37 9.98 -9.60
C ARG A 53 7.61 10.66 -8.26
N VAL A 54 8.21 9.96 -7.30
CA VAL A 54 8.57 10.53 -6.00
C VAL A 54 9.95 11.18 -6.04
N PHE A 55 10.95 10.52 -6.63
CA PHE A 55 12.35 10.93 -6.54
C PHE A 55 12.84 11.86 -7.66
N HIS A 56 12.19 11.85 -8.82
CA HIS A 56 12.51 12.67 -10.00
C HIS A 56 13.98 12.55 -10.42
N PHE A 57 14.55 11.35 -10.40
CA PHE A 57 15.87 11.11 -10.95
C PHE A 57 15.83 11.10 -12.49
N ASP A 58 16.93 11.51 -13.12
CA ASP A 58 17.03 11.59 -14.58
C ASP A 58 16.92 10.19 -15.21
N ASP A 59 16.12 10.08 -16.28
CA ASP A 59 15.87 8.83 -16.99
C ASP A 59 17.11 8.27 -17.72
N ASP A 60 18.15 9.09 -17.90
CA ASP A 60 19.40 8.67 -18.55
C ASP A 60 20.16 7.60 -17.75
N GLY A 61 19.80 7.42 -16.47
CA GLY A 61 20.35 6.38 -15.58
C GLY A 61 21.88 6.41 -15.49
N PRO A 62 22.52 5.34 -14.98
CA PRO A 62 23.97 5.27 -14.89
C PRO A 62 24.64 4.78 -16.19
N GLY A 63 23.93 4.75 -17.32
CA GLY A 63 24.45 4.25 -18.60
C GLY A 63 24.53 2.72 -18.73
N PHE A 64 23.94 1.98 -17.79
CA PHE A 64 23.76 0.52 -17.85
C PHE A 64 22.45 0.12 -17.16
N LYS A 65 22.00 -1.13 -17.39
CA LYS A 65 20.81 -1.69 -16.76
C LYS A 65 21.19 -2.63 -15.61
N TYR A 66 20.46 -2.56 -14.51
CA TYR A 66 20.68 -3.41 -13.35
C TYR A 66 20.02 -4.78 -13.51
N PRO A 67 20.71 -5.88 -13.15
CA PRO A 67 20.11 -7.20 -13.26
C PRO A 67 18.95 -7.41 -12.27
N VAL A 68 17.89 -8.06 -12.74
CA VAL A 68 16.81 -8.62 -11.93
C VAL A 68 16.62 -10.08 -12.36
N SER A 69 16.88 -11.01 -11.45
CA SER A 69 16.84 -12.45 -11.69
C SER A 69 15.62 -13.06 -11.01
N LEU A 70 14.67 -13.55 -11.81
CA LEU A 70 13.37 -14.06 -11.36
C LEU A 70 13.29 -15.57 -11.57
N PHE A 71 12.84 -16.31 -10.57
CA PHE A 71 12.75 -17.76 -10.59
C PHE A 71 11.32 -18.23 -10.37
N SER A 72 10.84 -19.19 -11.17
CA SER A 72 9.56 -19.87 -10.86
C SER A 72 9.70 -20.96 -9.81
N ASP A 73 10.91 -21.46 -9.60
CA ASP A 73 11.23 -22.56 -8.70
C ASP A 73 12.07 -22.06 -7.52
N ILE A 74 11.66 -22.43 -6.31
CA ILE A 74 12.31 -21.96 -5.08
C ILE A 74 13.68 -22.64 -4.85
N ASP A 75 13.88 -23.87 -5.33
CA ASP A 75 15.13 -24.59 -5.15
C ASP A 75 16.19 -24.04 -6.12
N GLU A 76 15.83 -23.73 -7.37
CA GLU A 76 16.70 -23.02 -8.30
C GLU A 76 17.11 -21.64 -7.77
N TYR A 77 16.18 -20.90 -7.17
CA TYR A 77 16.47 -19.63 -6.49
C TYR A 77 17.47 -19.82 -5.34
N LYS A 78 17.25 -20.81 -4.48
CA LYS A 78 18.13 -21.08 -3.33
C LYS A 78 19.53 -21.48 -3.76
N GLU A 79 19.65 -22.34 -4.78
CA GLU A 79 20.93 -22.73 -5.37
C GLU A 79 21.66 -21.49 -5.92
N TYR A 80 20.97 -20.68 -6.73
CA TYR A 80 21.52 -19.46 -7.32
C TYR A 80 22.05 -18.49 -6.26
N VAL A 81 21.24 -18.18 -5.24
CA VAL A 81 21.66 -17.24 -4.18
C VAL A 81 22.82 -17.81 -3.38
N SER A 82 22.77 -19.09 -3.00
CA SER A 82 23.82 -19.74 -2.20
C SER A 82 25.16 -19.78 -2.94
N GLU A 83 25.16 -20.03 -4.26
CA GLU A 83 26.36 -19.98 -5.09
C GLU A 83 26.99 -18.56 -5.10
N LYS A 84 26.15 -17.52 -5.18
CA LYS A 84 26.60 -16.11 -5.23
C LYS A 84 27.09 -15.57 -3.90
N THR A 85 26.47 -15.96 -2.80
CA THR A 85 26.79 -15.42 -1.46
C THR A 85 27.80 -16.27 -0.71
N GLY A 86 27.99 -17.55 -1.10
CA GLY A 86 28.77 -18.52 -0.34
C GLY A 86 28.16 -18.86 1.02
N THR A 87 26.89 -18.57 1.23
CA THR A 87 26.17 -18.85 2.49
C THR A 87 25.27 -20.07 2.36
N ALA A 88 24.80 -20.58 3.50
CA ALA A 88 23.67 -21.51 3.53
C ALA A 88 22.39 -20.86 2.96
N GLU A 89 21.35 -21.70 2.87
CA GLU A 89 20.04 -21.41 2.28
C GLU A 89 19.49 -20.00 2.63
N PRO A 90 19.04 -19.21 1.64
CA PRO A 90 18.52 -17.87 1.88
C PRO A 90 17.28 -17.89 2.77
N LYS A 91 17.18 -16.92 3.68
CA LYS A 91 16.08 -16.80 4.65
C LYS A 91 14.79 -16.22 4.07
N THR A 92 14.87 -15.65 2.87
CA THR A 92 13.79 -14.94 2.20
C THR A 92 13.73 -15.37 0.73
N GLU A 93 12.55 -15.29 0.14
CA GLU A 93 12.29 -15.59 -1.28
C GLU A 93 12.62 -14.40 -2.21
N THR A 94 13.19 -13.33 -1.66
CA THR A 94 13.76 -12.21 -2.40
C THR A 94 15.00 -11.71 -1.66
N VAL A 95 16.05 -11.34 -2.40
CA VAL A 95 17.25 -10.69 -1.86
C VAL A 95 17.80 -9.66 -2.83
N PHE A 96 18.30 -8.54 -2.30
CA PHE A 96 19.16 -7.63 -3.03
C PHE A 96 20.64 -7.98 -2.77
N LEU A 97 21.34 -8.43 -3.81
CA LEU A 97 22.78 -8.74 -3.78
C LEU A 97 23.56 -7.50 -4.20
N ARG A 98 24.25 -6.88 -3.25
CA ARG A 98 25.08 -5.69 -3.49
C ARG A 98 26.53 -6.10 -3.74
N TYR A 99 27.10 -5.62 -4.84
CA TYR A 99 28.51 -5.83 -5.21
C TYR A 99 29.27 -4.50 -5.27
N SER A 100 30.60 -4.57 -5.17
CA SER A 100 31.48 -3.39 -5.34
C SER A 100 31.33 -2.77 -6.74
N ALA A 101 31.18 -3.61 -7.77
CA ALA A 101 30.77 -3.16 -9.09
C ALA A 101 29.25 -2.99 -9.09
N ILE A 102 28.78 -1.75 -8.90
CA ILE A 102 27.35 -1.44 -8.76
C ILE A 102 26.50 -2.00 -9.92
N SER A 103 27.04 -2.05 -11.14
CA SER A 103 26.38 -2.60 -12.33
C SER A 103 26.08 -4.09 -12.29
N ARG A 104 26.69 -4.81 -11.34
CA ARG A 104 26.40 -6.23 -11.08
C ARG A 104 25.39 -6.43 -9.96
N SER A 105 25.07 -5.38 -9.20
CA SER A 105 24.16 -5.50 -8.06
C SER A 105 22.77 -5.86 -8.55
N GLU A 106 22.22 -6.95 -8.02
CA GLU A 106 21.04 -7.61 -8.59
C GLU A 106 19.98 -7.88 -7.54
N VAL A 107 18.71 -7.81 -7.96
CA VAL A 107 17.60 -8.34 -7.18
C VAL A 107 17.30 -9.74 -7.67
N VAL A 108 17.29 -10.70 -6.76
CA VAL A 108 16.97 -12.10 -7.04
C VAL A 108 15.68 -12.45 -6.31
N ALA A 109 14.69 -13.02 -6.99
CA ALA A 109 13.37 -13.27 -6.40
C ALA A 109 12.67 -14.51 -6.96
N VAL A 110 11.87 -15.17 -6.12
CA VAL A 110 10.86 -16.15 -6.52
C VAL A 110 9.60 -15.42 -6.99
N VAL A 111 9.04 -15.84 -8.12
CA VAL A 111 7.83 -15.27 -8.71
C VAL A 111 6.60 -15.86 -8.04
N SER A 112 6.02 -15.11 -7.10
CA SER A 112 4.76 -15.49 -6.47
C SER A 112 3.96 -14.29 -5.94
N PRO A 113 2.62 -14.37 -5.87
CA PRO A 113 1.78 -13.28 -5.35
C PRO A 113 2.13 -12.85 -3.92
N GLU A 114 2.45 -13.80 -3.05
CA GLU A 114 2.81 -13.57 -1.64
C GLU A 114 4.16 -12.86 -1.48
N ASN A 115 5.08 -13.03 -2.43
CA ASN A 115 6.41 -12.41 -2.40
C ASN A 115 6.42 -10.98 -2.98
N LYS A 116 5.29 -10.51 -3.54
CA LYS A 116 5.17 -9.20 -4.21
C LYS A 116 5.70 -8.03 -3.37
N ASN A 117 5.32 -7.91 -2.10
CA ASN A 117 5.74 -6.78 -1.27
C ASN A 117 7.23 -6.82 -0.95
N THR A 118 7.78 -8.01 -0.66
CA THR A 118 9.22 -8.19 -0.44
C THR A 118 10.00 -7.86 -1.71
N PHE A 119 9.50 -8.27 -2.86
CA PHE A 119 10.05 -7.92 -4.17
C PHE A 119 10.09 -6.40 -4.37
N ILE A 120 8.98 -5.68 -4.13
CA ILE A 120 8.91 -4.22 -4.22
C ILE A 120 9.96 -3.56 -3.30
N ARG A 121 10.10 -4.03 -2.05
CA ARG A 121 11.07 -3.48 -1.09
C ARG A 121 12.51 -3.63 -1.59
N GLN A 122 12.88 -4.82 -2.07
CA GLN A 122 14.24 -5.08 -2.56
C GLN A 122 14.51 -4.37 -3.89
N LEU A 123 13.50 -4.27 -4.77
CA LEU A 123 13.59 -3.51 -6.01
C LEU A 123 13.78 -2.01 -5.75
N PHE A 124 13.06 -1.43 -4.78
CA PHE A 124 13.29 -0.06 -4.34
C PHE A 124 14.70 0.12 -3.74
N THR A 125 15.17 -0.87 -2.97
CA THR A 125 16.52 -0.85 -2.40
C THR A 125 17.56 -0.78 -3.53
N GLN A 126 17.47 -1.64 -4.55
CA GLN A 126 18.34 -1.56 -5.73
C GLN A 126 18.21 -0.22 -6.47
N TYR A 127 16.97 0.29 -6.64
CA TYR A 127 16.71 1.58 -7.25
C TYR A 127 17.47 2.70 -6.53
N ILE A 128 17.31 2.87 -5.21
CA ILE A 128 17.94 3.99 -4.52
C ILE A 128 19.46 3.89 -4.49
N TYR A 129 20.01 2.67 -4.36
CA TYR A 129 21.46 2.43 -4.43
C TYR A 129 22.05 2.65 -5.83
N SER A 130 21.22 2.76 -6.87
CA SER A 130 21.69 3.13 -8.21
C SER A 130 21.98 4.64 -8.36
N PHE A 131 21.42 5.46 -7.48
CA PHE A 131 21.56 6.93 -7.52
C PHE A 131 22.32 7.49 -6.31
N ILE A 132 22.27 6.81 -5.16
CA ILE A 132 22.91 7.27 -3.93
C ILE A 132 23.81 6.15 -3.40
N ALA A 133 25.10 6.44 -3.22
CA ALA A 133 26.06 5.43 -2.78
C ALA A 133 25.81 4.97 -1.32
N THR A 134 25.45 5.90 -0.45
CA THR A 134 25.23 5.68 0.99
C THR A 134 23.92 6.34 1.46
N PRO A 135 22.76 5.86 0.99
CA PRO A 135 21.47 6.43 1.36
C PRO A 135 21.19 6.21 2.87
N PRO A 136 20.59 7.21 3.56
CA PRO A 136 20.24 7.07 4.97
C PRO A 136 19.26 5.92 5.25
N THR A 137 19.32 5.38 6.47
CA THR A 137 18.55 4.20 6.88
C THR A 137 17.04 4.47 6.83
N TRP A 138 16.59 5.66 7.23
CA TRP A 138 15.17 6.07 7.16
C TRP A 138 14.69 6.17 5.72
N LEU A 139 15.55 6.59 4.79
CA LEU A 139 15.21 6.78 3.39
C LEU A 139 15.01 5.43 2.71
N VAL A 140 15.97 4.50 2.87
CA VAL A 140 15.85 3.16 2.29
C VAL A 140 14.66 2.42 2.88
N ASN A 141 14.59 2.30 4.21
CA ASN A 141 13.58 1.49 4.86
C ASN A 141 12.19 2.12 4.75
N GLY A 142 12.05 3.41 5.06
CA GLY A 142 10.76 4.09 5.03
C GLY A 142 10.11 4.02 3.65
N PHE A 143 10.85 4.39 2.60
CA PHE A 143 10.31 4.36 1.24
C PHE A 143 10.09 2.94 0.72
N SER A 144 10.93 1.96 1.09
CA SER A 144 10.67 0.55 0.71
C SER A 144 9.30 0.06 1.19
N LEU A 145 8.87 0.50 2.38
CA LEU A 145 7.55 0.18 2.94
C LEU A 145 6.45 1.05 2.33
N TYR A 146 6.74 2.33 2.06
CA TYR A 146 5.78 3.26 1.45
C TYR A 146 5.30 2.75 0.08
N PHE A 147 6.21 2.17 -0.71
CA PHE A 147 5.87 1.68 -2.05
C PHE A 147 5.10 0.36 -2.11
N GLU A 148 4.95 -0.37 -1.00
CA GLU A 148 4.15 -1.60 -0.99
C GLU A 148 2.70 -1.36 -1.40
N GLN A 149 2.13 -0.24 -0.94
CA GLN A 149 0.72 0.12 -1.15
C GLN A 149 0.54 1.41 -1.95
N TYR A 150 1.61 1.99 -2.50
CA TYR A 150 1.52 3.27 -3.21
C TYR A 150 0.50 3.24 -4.36
N PRO A 151 -0.39 4.26 -4.47
CA PRO A 151 -0.48 5.48 -3.65
C PRO A 151 -1.46 5.40 -2.46
N ASP A 152 -2.00 4.23 -2.15
CA ASP A 152 -3.11 4.03 -1.20
C ASP A 152 -2.62 4.04 0.27
N LEU A 153 -2.30 5.24 0.76
CA LEU A 153 -1.74 5.44 2.09
C LEU A 153 -2.66 4.97 3.23
N TYR A 154 -3.95 5.27 3.10
CA TYR A 154 -4.94 5.08 4.16
C TYR A 154 -5.29 3.61 4.43
N GLU A 155 -4.83 2.70 3.56
CA GLU A 155 -4.90 1.24 3.70
C GLU A 155 -3.56 0.59 4.04
N SER A 156 -2.51 1.40 4.26
CA SER A 156 -1.20 0.85 4.57
C SER A 156 -1.27 0.00 5.85
N PRO A 157 -0.75 -1.25 5.82
CA PRO A 157 -0.68 -2.09 7.00
C PRO A 157 0.22 -1.50 8.09
N TRP A 158 1.06 -0.52 7.74
CA TRP A 158 1.98 0.15 8.65
C TRP A 158 1.33 1.30 9.43
N LEU A 159 0.20 1.82 8.98
CA LEU A 159 -0.39 3.07 9.49
C LEU A 159 -0.73 2.99 10.98
N GLU A 160 -1.57 2.02 11.37
CA GLU A 160 -2.03 1.89 12.76
C GLU A 160 -0.84 1.65 13.70
N THR A 161 0.06 0.73 13.36
CA THR A 161 1.23 0.42 14.17
C THR A 161 2.16 1.62 14.31
N ALA A 162 2.43 2.34 13.21
CA ALA A 162 3.29 3.51 13.24
C ALA A 162 2.73 4.63 14.13
N LYS A 163 1.43 4.90 14.03
CA LYS A 163 0.75 5.88 14.90
C LYS A 163 0.81 5.48 16.36
N ILE A 164 0.51 4.21 16.68
CA ILE A 164 0.54 3.70 18.06
C ILE A 164 1.95 3.86 18.67
N LEU A 165 2.98 3.49 17.92
CA LEU A 165 4.36 3.63 18.37
C LEU A 165 4.76 5.09 18.55
N TYR A 166 4.37 5.95 17.60
CA TYR A 166 4.70 7.37 17.64
C TYR A 166 4.01 8.12 18.79
N LEU A 167 2.76 7.78 19.09
CA LEU A 167 2.00 8.39 20.19
C LEU A 167 2.41 7.85 21.58
N ASN A 168 3.22 6.79 21.63
CA ASN A 168 3.79 6.28 22.87
C ASN A 168 5.12 6.98 23.17
N GLU A 169 5.15 7.80 24.23
CA GLU A 169 6.32 8.60 24.63
C GLU A 169 7.61 7.78 24.77
N ASN A 170 7.54 6.51 25.18
CA ASN A 170 8.72 5.65 25.35
C ASN A 170 9.23 5.02 24.06
N LYS A 171 8.42 5.03 22.99
CA LYS A 171 8.76 4.39 21.70
C LYS A 171 8.87 5.40 20.55
N ARG A 172 8.40 6.62 20.77
CA ARG A 172 8.40 7.69 19.79
C ARG A 172 9.81 8.01 19.32
N ILE A 173 9.99 8.09 18.00
CA ILE A 173 11.18 8.63 17.36
C ILE A 173 10.83 10.02 16.79
N PRO A 174 11.28 11.11 17.43
CA PRO A 174 11.17 12.47 16.89
C PRO A 174 11.79 12.58 15.49
N ALA A 175 11.32 13.54 14.71
CA ALA A 175 11.65 13.69 13.30
C ALA A 175 13.17 13.84 13.06
N LYS A 176 13.83 14.62 13.92
CA LYS A 176 15.29 14.81 13.88
C LYS A 176 16.06 13.53 14.19
N LEU A 177 15.65 12.79 15.22
CA LEU A 177 16.28 11.52 15.58
C LEU A 177 16.05 10.45 14.50
N MET A 178 14.93 10.52 13.76
CA MET A 178 14.70 9.69 12.59
C MET A 178 15.72 9.98 11.47
N LEU A 179 16.01 11.26 11.21
CA LEU A 179 17.02 11.66 10.22
C LEU A 179 18.42 11.17 10.59
N GLU A 180 18.75 11.21 11.88
CA GLU A 180 20.07 10.80 12.42
C GLU A 180 20.20 9.28 12.63
N ALA A 181 19.11 8.52 12.45
CA ALA A 181 19.09 7.10 12.73
C ALA A 181 19.98 6.29 11.77
N THR A 182 20.75 5.38 12.36
CA THR A 182 21.57 4.39 11.66
C THR A 182 21.02 2.99 11.90
N LYS A 183 21.60 1.98 11.24
CA LYS A 183 21.12 0.59 11.22
C LYS A 183 20.86 -0.02 12.60
N ASP A 184 21.61 0.39 13.62
CA ASP A 184 21.56 -0.19 14.97
C ASP A 184 21.02 0.78 16.04
N THR A 185 20.53 1.95 15.64
CA THR A 185 20.02 2.97 16.58
C THR A 185 18.74 2.50 17.29
N TYR A 186 17.87 1.78 16.57
CA TYR A 186 16.56 1.33 17.05
C TYR A 186 16.29 -0.10 16.59
N THR A 187 15.49 -0.84 17.35
CA THR A 187 15.01 -2.15 16.92
C THR A 187 14.06 -2.01 15.74
N SER A 188 14.04 -3.00 14.83
CA SER A 188 13.28 -2.93 13.58
C SER A 188 11.76 -2.82 13.81
N ASP A 189 11.23 -3.43 14.87
CA ASP A 189 9.81 -3.37 15.24
C ASP A 189 9.36 -1.97 15.67
N VAL A 190 10.30 -1.13 16.13
CA VAL A 190 10.04 0.28 16.48
C VAL A 190 10.37 1.20 15.31
N PHE A 191 11.48 0.94 14.62
CA PHE A 191 12.01 1.80 13.58
C PHE A 191 11.19 1.76 12.29
N LEU A 192 10.90 0.56 11.78
CA LEU A 192 10.33 0.39 10.43
C LEU A 192 8.95 1.09 10.28
N PRO A 193 7.98 0.90 11.19
CA PRO A 193 6.70 1.60 11.06
C PRO A 193 6.86 3.11 11.15
N GLN A 194 7.75 3.61 12.02
CA GLN A 194 7.96 5.05 12.19
C GLN A 194 8.77 5.66 11.04
N ALA A 195 9.66 4.92 10.38
CA ALA A 195 10.35 5.34 9.16
C ALA A 195 9.36 5.45 8.00
N TRP A 196 8.42 4.51 7.87
CA TRP A 196 7.31 4.61 6.93
C TRP A 196 6.47 5.88 7.18
N LEU A 197 6.12 6.15 8.44
CA LEU A 197 5.36 7.34 8.83
C LEU A 197 6.11 8.64 8.51
N PHE A 198 7.42 8.64 8.75
CA PHE A 198 8.27 9.78 8.48
C PHE A 198 8.36 10.10 6.98
N VAL A 199 8.64 9.12 6.14
CA VAL A 199 8.70 9.37 4.68
C VAL A 199 7.32 9.77 4.12
N THR A 200 6.25 9.21 4.68
CA THR A 200 4.89 9.61 4.33
C THR A 200 4.68 11.10 4.61
N PHE A 201 5.07 11.58 5.79
CA PHE A 201 4.99 13.00 6.12
C PHE A 201 5.75 13.89 5.12
N LEU A 202 6.94 13.45 4.66
CA LEU A 202 7.72 14.21 3.68
C LEU A 202 7.05 14.31 2.30
N VAL A 203 6.32 13.27 1.89
CA VAL A 203 5.66 13.20 0.58
C VAL A 203 4.28 13.85 0.60
N GLU A 204 3.51 13.63 1.66
CA GLU A 204 2.11 14.03 1.75
C GLU A 204 1.92 15.43 2.37
N ASP A 205 3.00 16.16 2.65
CA ASP A 205 2.92 17.53 3.18
C ASP A 205 2.13 18.44 2.21
N PRO A 206 0.94 18.94 2.59
CA PRO A 206 0.04 19.66 1.68
C PRO A 206 0.62 20.99 1.18
N TYR A 207 1.69 21.49 1.81
CA TYR A 207 2.37 22.72 1.40
C TYR A 207 3.64 22.48 0.58
N ASN A 208 3.97 21.23 0.23
CA ASN A 208 5.18 20.83 -0.51
C ASN A 208 6.49 21.39 0.09
N ARG A 209 6.51 21.75 1.38
CA ARG A 209 7.68 22.35 2.03
C ARG A 209 8.72 21.27 2.31
N TYR A 210 8.26 20.12 2.78
CA TYR A 210 9.14 19.02 3.15
C TYR A 210 9.52 18.11 1.98
N SER A 211 8.69 18.09 0.92
CA SER A 211 9.08 17.49 -0.37
C SER A 211 10.23 18.25 -1.01
N ARG A 212 10.27 19.60 -0.89
CA ARG A 212 11.44 20.38 -1.33
C ARG A 212 12.71 20.01 -0.56
N PHE A 213 12.62 19.86 0.77
CA PHE A 213 13.75 19.37 1.58
C PHE A 213 14.29 18.04 1.03
N LEU A 214 13.41 17.08 0.76
CA LEU A 214 13.79 15.80 0.17
C LEU A 214 14.50 16.01 -1.18
N TYR A 215 13.92 16.78 -2.11
CA TYR A 215 14.45 16.96 -3.46
C TYR A 215 15.79 17.69 -3.49
N ASP A 216 15.93 18.77 -2.72
CA ASP A 216 17.17 19.53 -2.72
C ASP A 216 18.31 18.75 -2.03
N SER A 217 17.99 17.92 -1.02
CA SER A 217 18.96 16.99 -0.43
C SER A 217 19.38 15.89 -1.41
N LEU A 218 18.42 15.33 -2.16
CA LEU A 218 18.67 14.30 -3.17
C LEU A 218 19.60 14.81 -4.29
N LYS A 219 19.41 16.03 -4.78
CA LYS A 219 20.28 16.62 -5.82
C LYS A 219 21.75 16.70 -5.40
N VAL A 220 22.02 16.87 -4.11
CA VAL A 220 23.38 16.85 -3.56
C VAL A 220 23.85 15.41 -3.42
N ALA A 221 23.01 14.53 -2.87
CA ALA A 221 23.32 13.12 -2.64
C ALA A 221 23.71 12.35 -3.92
N ILE A 222 23.11 12.68 -5.07
CA ILE A 222 23.43 12.03 -6.36
C ILE A 222 24.83 12.40 -6.85
N LYS A 223 25.27 13.63 -6.61
CA LYS A 223 26.56 14.16 -7.11
C LYS A 223 27.74 13.81 -6.21
N ASP A 224 27.45 13.26 -5.04
CA ASP A 224 28.42 13.14 -3.99
C ASP A 224 29.15 11.79 -4.03
N ASP A 225 30.28 11.77 -4.73
CA ASP A 225 31.32 10.77 -4.54
C ASP A 225 32.15 11.15 -3.29
N PHE A 226 31.63 10.94 -2.07
CA PHE A 226 32.41 10.97 -0.81
C PHE A 226 32.63 12.33 -0.09
N THR A 227 31.62 13.17 0.14
CA THR A 227 31.69 14.16 1.23
C THR A 227 31.46 13.49 2.59
N ASN A 228 32.09 14.02 3.65
CA ASN A 228 31.97 13.49 5.02
C ASN A 228 30.64 13.85 5.70
N GLU A 229 29.79 14.69 5.10
CA GLU A 229 28.56 15.18 5.72
C GLU A 229 27.32 14.68 4.98
N ASP A 230 26.40 14.05 5.70
CA ASP A 230 25.10 13.62 5.17
C ASP A 230 24.32 14.83 4.60
N PRO A 231 23.97 14.84 3.30
CA PRO A 231 23.34 15.99 2.66
C PRO A 231 21.96 16.30 3.22
N PHE A 232 21.23 15.30 3.72
CA PHE A 232 19.92 15.48 4.34
C PHE A 232 20.08 16.18 5.69
N ILE A 233 21.04 15.73 6.51
CA ILE A 233 21.33 16.37 7.81
C ILE A 233 21.87 17.78 7.62
N SER A 234 22.77 17.98 6.65
CA SER A 234 23.35 19.29 6.35
C SER A 234 22.28 20.28 5.90
N TYR A 235 21.41 19.88 4.98
CA TYR A 235 20.28 20.71 4.54
C TYR A 235 19.34 21.02 5.72
N TYR A 236 18.97 19.99 6.50
CA TYR A 236 18.08 20.13 7.64
C TYR A 236 18.61 21.17 8.64
N LYS A 237 19.87 21.03 9.08
CA LYS A 237 20.50 21.96 10.01
C LYS A 237 20.57 23.40 9.49
N LYS A 238 20.72 23.57 8.18
CA LYS A 238 20.90 24.88 7.55
C LYS A 238 19.59 25.62 7.30
N TRP A 239 18.53 24.90 6.95
CA TRP A 239 17.33 25.50 6.36
C TRP A 239 16.02 25.15 7.05
N ILE A 240 16.01 24.15 7.93
CA ILE A 240 14.79 23.66 8.58
C ILE A 240 14.81 24.08 10.06
N ASP A 241 13.72 24.75 10.47
CA ASP A 241 13.46 25.05 11.87
C ASP A 241 12.96 23.78 12.59
N ASP A 242 13.75 23.31 13.56
CA ASP A 242 13.56 22.02 14.26
C ASP A 242 12.20 21.97 14.99
N GLU A 243 11.88 23.01 15.76
CA GLU A 243 10.64 23.09 16.53
C GLU A 243 9.41 23.10 15.63
N LYS A 244 9.45 23.89 14.56
CA LYS A 244 8.37 23.94 13.58
C LYS A 244 8.21 22.63 12.84
N PHE A 245 9.31 22.02 12.38
CA PHE A 245 9.28 20.75 11.67
C PHE A 245 8.67 19.66 12.54
N GLN A 246 9.08 19.58 13.81
CA GLN A 246 8.54 18.63 14.77
C GLN A 246 7.05 18.89 15.06
N LYS A 247 6.62 20.15 15.20
CA LYS A 247 5.21 20.50 15.42
C LYS A 247 4.34 20.13 14.22
N ASP A 248 4.82 20.38 13.01
CA ASP A 248 4.11 20.03 11.78
C ASP A 248 4.02 18.51 11.64
N TYR A 249 5.09 17.78 11.95
CA TYR A 249 5.07 16.31 11.98
C TYR A 249 4.06 15.78 13.00
N ASP A 250 4.01 16.33 14.20
CA ASP A 250 3.03 15.95 15.23
C ASP A 250 1.59 16.20 14.77
N SER A 251 1.36 17.33 14.11
CA SER A 251 0.06 17.65 13.54
C SER A 251 -0.32 16.68 12.43
N PHE A 252 0.62 16.31 11.57
CA PHE A 252 0.41 15.32 10.52
C PHE A 252 0.01 13.97 11.13
N VAL A 253 0.77 13.45 12.09
CA VAL A 253 0.48 12.14 12.71
C VAL A 253 -0.89 12.12 13.40
N LYS A 254 -1.28 13.22 14.05
CA LYS A 254 -2.60 13.35 14.70
C LYS A 254 -3.77 13.33 13.71
N ASN A 255 -3.56 13.88 12.51
CA ASN A 255 -4.59 13.99 11.47
C ASN A 255 -4.54 12.85 10.44
N LEU A 256 -3.56 11.95 10.52
CA LEU A 256 -3.48 10.77 9.68
C LEU A 256 -4.46 9.72 10.23
N HIS A 257 -5.48 9.35 9.46
CA HIS A 257 -6.49 8.37 9.88
C HIS A 257 -6.53 7.19 8.93
N SER A 258 -6.63 5.96 9.43
CA SER A 258 -6.94 4.82 8.57
C SER A 258 -8.42 4.83 8.20
N VAL A 259 -8.77 4.15 7.11
CA VAL A 259 -10.17 3.91 6.71
C VAL A 259 -10.95 3.26 7.84
N LYS A 260 -10.32 2.32 8.56
CA LYS A 260 -10.92 1.63 9.69
C LYS A 260 -11.13 2.55 10.89
N GLU A 261 -10.20 3.46 11.18
CA GLU A 261 -10.35 4.47 12.23
C GLU A 261 -11.52 5.42 11.92
N ASP A 262 -11.58 5.98 10.70
CA ASP A 262 -12.65 6.88 10.28
C ASP A 262 -14.01 6.17 10.27
N LEU A 263 -14.07 4.91 9.79
CA LEU A 263 -15.30 4.11 9.82
C LEU A 263 -15.77 3.85 11.26
N SER A 264 -14.87 3.44 12.16
CA SER A 264 -15.23 3.18 13.57
C SER A 264 -15.69 4.46 14.28
N ALA A 265 -14.98 5.57 14.05
CA ALA A 265 -15.34 6.86 14.59
C ALA A 265 -16.69 7.35 14.05
N GLY A 266 -16.98 7.15 12.77
CA GLY A 266 -18.26 7.50 12.14
C GLY A 266 -19.43 6.71 12.73
N ILE A 267 -19.25 5.41 12.95
CA ILE A 267 -20.26 4.55 13.61
C ILE A 267 -20.55 5.03 15.03
N ASN A 268 -19.51 5.39 15.79
CA ASN A 268 -19.65 5.92 17.14
C ASN A 268 -20.34 7.30 17.14
N ALA A 269 -19.97 8.19 16.22
CA ALA A 269 -20.62 9.49 16.10
C ALA A 269 -22.12 9.34 15.76
N TYR A 270 -22.47 8.41 14.87
CA TYR A 270 -23.86 8.11 14.55
C TYR A 270 -24.63 7.56 15.76
N SER A 271 -24.05 6.63 16.52
CA SER A 271 -24.71 6.04 17.70
C SER A 271 -24.95 7.07 18.81
N GLU A 272 -24.07 8.06 18.93
CA GLU A 272 -24.21 9.22 19.82
C GLU A 272 -25.07 10.36 19.24
N LYS A 273 -25.69 10.15 18.07
CA LYS A 273 -26.54 11.13 17.36
C LYS A 273 -25.80 12.40 16.91
N ARG A 274 -24.47 12.36 16.79
CA ARG A 274 -23.65 13.41 16.17
C ARG A 274 -23.65 13.22 14.65
N ILE A 275 -24.81 13.43 14.03
CA ILE A 275 -25.08 13.04 12.63
C ILE A 275 -24.16 13.74 11.63
N ASP A 276 -23.95 15.06 11.78
CA ASP A 276 -23.13 15.84 10.84
C ASP A 276 -21.66 15.37 10.87
N GLU A 277 -21.14 15.05 12.05
CA GLU A 277 -19.79 14.51 12.21
C GLU A 277 -19.68 13.10 11.61
N ALA A 278 -20.67 12.25 11.84
CA ALA A 278 -20.73 10.92 11.25
C ALA A 278 -20.70 10.99 9.71
N GLN A 279 -21.47 11.88 9.11
CA GLN A 279 -21.47 12.09 7.65
C GLN A 279 -20.09 12.52 7.13
N VAL A 280 -19.40 13.42 7.83
CA VAL A 280 -18.03 13.83 7.45
C VAL A 280 -17.07 12.65 7.47
N LEU A 281 -17.14 11.81 8.50
CA LEU A 281 -16.27 10.63 8.65
C LEU A 281 -16.56 9.56 7.59
N PHE A 282 -17.84 9.24 7.34
CA PHE A 282 -18.20 8.30 6.28
C PHE A 282 -17.87 8.83 4.88
N LYS A 283 -17.97 10.14 4.67
CA LYS A 283 -17.51 10.77 3.43
C LYS A 283 -16.01 10.58 3.23
N ARG A 284 -15.18 10.78 4.26
CA ARG A 284 -13.73 10.50 4.17
C ARG A 284 -13.43 9.05 3.81
N VAL A 285 -14.16 8.10 4.41
CA VAL A 285 -14.06 6.68 4.03
C VAL A 285 -14.39 6.47 2.56
N LEU A 286 -15.47 7.09 2.07
CA LEU A 286 -15.90 6.99 0.67
C LEU A 286 -14.99 7.73 -0.30
N ASP A 287 -14.28 8.78 0.12
CA ASP A 287 -13.29 9.48 -0.71
C ASP A 287 -12.05 8.61 -0.98
N VAL A 288 -11.73 7.65 -0.10
CA VAL A 288 -10.65 6.66 -0.27
C VAL A 288 -11.18 5.37 -0.91
N HIS A 289 -12.27 4.83 -0.36
CA HIS A 289 -12.94 3.61 -0.85
C HIS A 289 -14.32 3.96 -1.36
N LEU A 290 -14.37 4.36 -2.64
CA LEU A 290 -15.60 4.75 -3.33
C LEU A 290 -16.74 3.73 -3.18
N GLU A 291 -16.39 2.44 -3.07
CA GLU A 291 -17.33 1.32 -2.98
C GLU A 291 -17.36 0.68 -1.58
N ASN A 292 -17.15 1.45 -0.51
CA ASN A 292 -17.31 0.94 0.85
C ASN A 292 -18.81 0.85 1.21
N TYR A 293 -19.36 -0.37 1.18
CA TYR A 293 -20.79 -0.60 1.46
C TYR A 293 -21.20 -0.18 2.88
N THR A 294 -20.30 -0.29 3.87
CA THR A 294 -20.61 0.04 5.26
C THR A 294 -20.78 1.54 5.41
N ALA A 295 -19.83 2.33 4.92
CA ALA A 295 -19.92 3.79 4.91
C ALA A 295 -21.15 4.26 4.11
N ALA A 296 -21.42 3.68 2.94
CA ALA A 296 -22.61 4.00 2.16
C ALA A 296 -23.92 3.70 2.91
N TYR A 297 -24.00 2.57 3.62
CA TYR A 297 -25.17 2.23 4.43
C TYR A 297 -25.38 3.22 5.59
N TYR A 298 -24.30 3.60 6.29
CA TYR A 298 -24.42 4.59 7.35
C TYR A 298 -24.68 6.02 6.83
N MET A 299 -24.23 6.39 5.63
CA MET A 299 -24.66 7.62 4.97
C MET A 299 -26.17 7.64 4.75
N ALA A 300 -26.76 6.51 4.36
CA ALA A 300 -28.21 6.38 4.22
C ALA A 300 -28.94 6.53 5.57
N LEU A 301 -28.41 5.93 6.64
CA LEU A 301 -28.94 6.09 7.99
C LEU A 301 -28.86 7.54 8.49
N CYS A 302 -27.76 8.24 8.21
CA CYS A 302 -27.62 9.65 8.55
C CYS A 302 -28.68 10.49 7.81
N ALA A 303 -28.83 10.32 6.50
CA ALA A 303 -29.84 11.00 5.71
C ALA A 303 -31.27 10.70 6.18
N TYR A 304 -31.56 9.43 6.52
CA TYR A 304 -32.83 9.01 7.10
C TYR A 304 -33.10 9.73 8.45
N SER A 305 -32.09 9.83 9.32
CA SER A 305 -32.22 10.54 10.61
C SER A 305 -32.50 12.04 10.46
N GLN A 306 -32.02 12.63 9.37
CA GLN A 306 -32.29 14.02 8.96
C GLN A 306 -33.62 14.16 8.19
N LYS A 307 -34.38 13.07 8.01
CA LYS A 307 -35.62 13.00 7.22
C LYS A 307 -35.43 13.33 5.74
N ASN A 308 -34.22 13.22 5.22
CA ASN A 308 -33.94 13.32 3.80
C ASN A 308 -34.07 11.93 3.15
N TYR A 309 -35.31 11.45 3.01
CA TYR A 309 -35.59 10.09 2.57
C TYR A 309 -35.16 9.82 1.11
N ALA A 310 -35.18 10.84 0.25
CA ALA A 310 -34.69 10.72 -1.12
C ALA A 310 -33.18 10.43 -1.16
N GLU A 311 -32.40 11.12 -0.33
CA GLU A 311 -30.96 10.87 -0.20
C GLU A 311 -30.67 9.53 0.51
N ALA A 312 -31.47 9.18 1.53
CA ALA A 312 -31.36 7.87 2.18
C ALA A 312 -31.55 6.72 1.17
N ASP A 313 -32.58 6.79 0.32
CA ASP A 313 -32.84 5.78 -0.70
C ASP A 313 -31.70 5.67 -1.72
N LEU A 314 -31.10 6.80 -2.12
CA LEU A 314 -29.94 6.83 -3.01
C LEU A 314 -28.75 6.08 -2.39
N TRP A 315 -28.42 6.39 -1.12
CA TRP A 315 -27.29 5.77 -0.44
C TRP A 315 -27.52 4.30 -0.11
N TYR A 316 -28.74 3.90 0.25
CA TYR A 316 -29.08 2.49 0.43
C TYR A 316 -28.87 1.70 -0.88
N LYS A 317 -29.34 2.23 -2.02
CA LYS A 317 -29.13 1.61 -3.33
C LYS A 317 -27.64 1.51 -3.68
N LYS A 318 -26.85 2.54 -3.37
CA LYS A 318 -25.38 2.47 -3.50
C LYS A 318 -24.77 1.39 -2.63
N ALA A 319 -25.16 1.30 -1.35
CA ALA A 319 -24.66 0.27 -0.44
C ALA A 319 -24.95 -1.14 -0.98
N LEU A 320 -26.14 -1.37 -1.55
CA LEU A 320 -26.47 -2.63 -2.20
C LEU A 320 -25.54 -2.93 -3.39
N ASN A 321 -25.31 -1.93 -4.25
CA ASN A 321 -24.40 -2.08 -5.39
C ASN A 321 -22.96 -2.36 -4.95
N TYR A 322 -22.55 -1.84 -3.79
CA TYR A 322 -21.24 -2.07 -3.18
C TYR A 322 -21.13 -3.39 -2.41
N GLY A 323 -22.18 -4.22 -2.43
CA GLY A 323 -22.15 -5.56 -1.84
C GLY A 323 -22.68 -5.65 -0.40
N ALA A 324 -23.41 -4.64 0.11
CA ALA A 324 -24.15 -4.80 1.35
C ALA A 324 -25.18 -5.94 1.25
N ASP A 325 -25.48 -6.59 2.38
CA ASP A 325 -26.51 -7.62 2.47
C ASP A 325 -27.85 -7.09 1.90
N PRO A 326 -28.39 -7.74 0.85
CA PRO A 326 -29.66 -7.35 0.26
C PRO A 326 -30.83 -7.33 1.24
N ALA A 327 -30.88 -8.22 2.24
CA ALA A 327 -31.96 -8.23 3.23
C ALA A 327 -31.92 -6.96 4.09
N LEU A 328 -30.74 -6.60 4.58
CA LEU A 328 -30.49 -5.38 5.36
C LEU A 328 -30.84 -4.10 4.60
N VAL A 329 -30.44 -4.02 3.32
CA VAL A 329 -30.72 -2.83 2.51
C VAL A 329 -32.21 -2.71 2.18
N ASN A 330 -32.88 -3.82 1.83
CA ASN A 330 -34.32 -3.81 1.56
C ASN A 330 -35.12 -3.43 2.81
N TRP A 331 -34.67 -3.83 3.99
CA TRP A 331 -35.25 -3.36 5.25
C TRP A 331 -35.11 -1.83 5.39
N GLY A 332 -33.90 -1.30 5.15
CA GLY A 332 -33.63 0.14 5.22
C GLY A 332 -34.46 0.97 4.23
N LEU A 333 -34.54 0.53 2.96
CA LEU A 333 -35.38 1.15 1.92
C LEU A 333 -36.86 1.11 2.28
N GLY A 334 -37.33 -0.04 2.79
CA GLY A 334 -38.72 -0.20 3.22
C GLY A 334 -39.09 0.73 4.36
N ALA A 335 -38.24 0.81 5.39
CA ALA A 335 -38.42 1.73 6.51
C ALA A 335 -38.36 3.21 6.08
N SER A 336 -37.43 3.56 5.19
CA SER A 336 -37.31 4.90 4.59
C SER A 336 -38.58 5.30 3.84
N ALA A 337 -39.07 4.44 2.97
CA ALA A 337 -40.31 4.67 2.22
C ALA A 337 -41.53 4.81 3.13
N TYR A 338 -41.64 4.00 4.19
CA TYR A 338 -42.72 4.13 5.18
C TYR A 338 -42.67 5.47 5.94
N ALA A 339 -41.48 5.91 6.34
CA ALA A 339 -41.29 7.20 6.99
C ALA A 339 -41.63 8.38 6.07
N ASP A 340 -41.47 8.19 4.76
CA ASP A 340 -41.84 9.12 3.69
C ASP A 340 -43.29 8.94 3.18
N LYS A 341 -44.08 8.06 3.82
CA LYS A 341 -45.48 7.75 3.47
C LYS A 341 -45.68 7.12 2.07
N ARG A 342 -44.62 6.55 1.50
CA ARG A 342 -44.65 5.73 0.26
C ARG A 342 -44.92 4.27 0.59
N TYR A 343 -46.10 3.98 1.15
CA TYR A 343 -46.41 2.67 1.74
C TYR A 343 -46.35 1.50 0.75
N ASP A 344 -46.90 1.67 -0.46
CA ASP A 344 -46.91 0.60 -1.47
C ASP A 344 -45.49 0.19 -1.88
N GLU A 345 -44.63 1.17 -2.14
CA GLU A 345 -43.21 0.95 -2.47
C GLU A 345 -42.47 0.33 -1.29
N GLY A 346 -42.67 0.89 -0.09
CA GLY A 346 -42.03 0.37 1.12
C GLY A 346 -42.42 -1.08 1.40
N LYS A 347 -43.67 -1.47 1.14
CA LYS A 347 -44.15 -2.83 1.35
C LYS A 347 -43.44 -3.82 0.44
N VAL A 348 -43.17 -3.43 -0.81
CA VAL A 348 -42.38 -4.25 -1.74
C VAL A 348 -40.99 -4.52 -1.16
N TYR A 349 -40.31 -3.48 -0.67
CA TYR A 349 -38.97 -3.62 -0.08
C TYR A 349 -38.99 -4.44 1.23
N LEU A 350 -39.94 -4.17 2.13
CA LEU A 350 -40.05 -4.90 3.40
C LEU A 350 -40.33 -6.39 3.19
N LEU A 351 -41.24 -6.73 2.27
CA LEU A 351 -41.50 -8.14 1.92
C LEU A 351 -40.29 -8.80 1.28
N LYS A 352 -39.50 -8.06 0.50
CA LYS A 352 -38.24 -8.57 -0.05
C LYS A 352 -37.21 -8.85 1.05
N ALA A 353 -37.09 -7.96 2.04
CA ALA A 353 -36.23 -8.18 3.20
C ALA A 353 -36.63 -9.44 3.98
N LYS A 354 -37.93 -9.61 4.26
CA LYS A 354 -38.49 -10.81 4.91
C LYS A 354 -38.26 -12.08 4.09
N GLN A 355 -38.38 -12.02 2.76
CA GLN A 355 -38.13 -13.18 1.90
C GLN A 355 -36.66 -13.62 1.95
N LEU A 356 -35.74 -12.66 2.03
CA LEU A 356 -34.30 -12.92 2.00
C LEU A 356 -33.77 -13.37 3.37
N ASP A 357 -34.31 -12.82 4.46
CA ASP A 357 -33.98 -13.22 5.83
C ASP A 357 -35.22 -13.07 6.74
N GLU A 358 -36.01 -14.15 6.78
CA GLU A 358 -37.22 -14.19 7.60
C GLU A 358 -36.92 -14.17 9.10
N ALA A 359 -35.80 -14.77 9.52
CA ALA A 359 -35.45 -14.88 10.93
C ALA A 359 -35.17 -13.49 11.54
N SER A 360 -34.47 -12.61 10.81
CA SER A 360 -34.10 -11.27 11.30
C SER A 360 -35.19 -10.22 11.10
N TYR A 361 -35.97 -10.32 10.01
CA TYR A 361 -36.90 -9.26 9.59
C TYR A 361 -38.38 -9.65 9.62
N GLY A 362 -38.73 -10.94 9.65
CA GLY A 362 -40.12 -11.39 9.48
C GLY A 362 -41.10 -10.72 10.44
N LYS A 363 -40.81 -10.78 11.74
CA LYS A 363 -41.64 -10.14 12.78
C LYS A 363 -41.70 -8.62 12.63
N LYS A 364 -40.56 -7.97 12.36
CA LYS A 364 -40.48 -6.51 12.23
C LYS A 364 -41.28 -5.99 11.03
N VAL A 365 -41.23 -6.73 9.92
CA VAL A 365 -41.96 -6.43 8.69
C VAL A 365 -43.46 -6.56 8.92
N ASP A 366 -43.92 -7.65 9.53
CA ASP A 366 -45.34 -7.86 9.80
C ASP A 366 -45.90 -6.78 10.73
N GLU A 367 -45.18 -6.42 11.79
CA GLU A 367 -45.55 -5.34 12.71
C GLU A 367 -45.63 -3.98 12.00
N LEU A 368 -44.63 -3.64 11.18
CA LEU A 368 -44.57 -2.35 10.49
C LEU A 368 -45.67 -2.22 9.42
N ILE A 369 -45.96 -3.30 8.68
CA ILE A 369 -47.03 -3.32 7.68
C ILE A 369 -48.41 -3.20 8.34
N GLN A 370 -48.65 -3.84 9.49
CA GLN A 370 -49.93 -3.75 10.20
C GLN A 370 -50.20 -2.37 10.82
N GLN A 371 -49.14 -1.64 11.18
CA GLN A 371 -49.25 -0.30 11.77
C GLN A 371 -49.44 0.82 10.75
N ALA A 372 -49.15 0.56 9.47
CA ALA A 372 -49.37 1.53 8.41
C ALA A 372 -50.85 1.56 7.97
N PRO A 373 -51.36 2.75 7.61
CA PRO A 373 -52.76 2.96 7.22
C PRO A 373 -53.16 2.25 5.92
#